data_AF-A0A946C361-F1
#
_entry.id   AF-A0A946C361-F1
#
_cell.length_a   1.000
_cell.length_b   1.000
_cell.length_c   1.000
_cell.angle_alpha   90.00
_cell.angle_beta   90.00
_cell.angle_gamma   90.00
#
_symmetry.space_group_name_H-M   'P 1'
#
loop_
_entity.id
_entity.type
_entity.pdbx_description
1 polymer ?
#
loop_
_entity_poly.entity_id
_entity_poly.type
_entity_poly.pdbx_seq_one_letter_code
_entity_poly.pdbx_strand_id
1 'polypeptide(L)'
;MDSELLIIVSIGLAFGGIVTLIIALVNRCAACGSLAHGFKSDKQADLDSGGAYIVCRTCGDRQLKGKVDSDGSVIWFDGGSGQFDKNGDYTGDAGGAFGGDGGGDGGGGGGGE
;
A
#
# COMPACT_ATOMS: atom_id res chain seq x y z
N MET A 1 36.70 7.24 19.72
CA MET A 1 35.93 6.90 18.52
C MET A 1 36.94 6.71 17.41
N ASP A 2 37.21 5.45 17.09
CA ASP A 2 38.23 5.04 16.13
C ASP A 2 37.77 5.46 14.72
N SER A 3 38.70 5.97 13.90
CA SER A 3 38.38 6.45 12.55
C SER A 3 37.70 5.38 11.68
N GLU A 4 38.00 4.11 11.91
CA GLU A 4 37.35 2.98 11.23
C GLU A 4 35.87 2.82 11.61
N LEU A 5 35.52 3.05 12.88
CA LEU A 5 34.13 3.03 13.34
C LEU A 5 33.31 4.14 12.66
N LEU A 6 33.90 5.34 12.51
CA LEU A 6 33.25 6.46 11.82
C LEU A 6 33.03 6.20 10.33
N ILE A 7 33.98 5.52 9.67
CA ILE A 7 33.84 5.11 8.26
C ILE A 7 32.70 4.10 8.12
N ILE A 8 32.62 3.08 8.96
CA ILE A 8 31.55 2.07 8.89
C ILE A 8 30.16 2.70 9.12
N VAL A 9 30.04 3.59 10.11
CA VAL A 9 28.77 4.29 10.41
C VAL A 9 28.36 5.20 9.25
N SER A 10 29.30 5.95 8.66
CA SER A 10 28.98 6.84 7.52
C SER A 10 28.54 6.07 6.28
N ILE A 11 29.15 4.92 5.99
CA ILE A 11 28.73 4.03 4.89
C ILE A 11 27.33 3.47 5.18
N GLY A 12 27.08 2.98 6.38
CA GLY A 12 25.76 2.47 6.77
C GLY A 12 24.65 3.51 6.63
N LEU A 13 24.90 4.75 7.05
CA LEU A 13 23.96 5.86 6.87
C LEU A 13 23.76 6.25 5.41
N ALA A 14 24.82 6.24 4.60
CA ALA A 14 24.71 6.53 3.17
C ALA A 14 23.84 5.48 2.47
N PHE A 15 24.08 4.19 2.71
CA PHE A 15 23.26 3.11 2.15
C PHE A 15 21.82 3.15 2.67
N GLY A 16 21.63 3.34 3.98
CA GLY A 16 20.29 3.49 4.55
C GLY A 16 19.52 4.64 3.92
N GLY A 17 20.14 5.82 3.80
CA GLY A 17 19.55 7.00 3.18
C GLY A 17 19.18 6.79 1.71
N ILE A 18 20.04 6.13 0.92
CA ILE A 18 19.77 5.80 -0.48
C ILE A 18 18.55 4.87 -0.58
N VAL A 19 18.49 3.81 0.23
CA VAL A 19 17.37 2.86 0.22
C VAL A 19 16.05 3.56 0.56
N THR A 20 16.04 4.40 1.61
CA THR A 20 14.83 5.16 1.98
C THR A 20 14.39 6.10 0.86
N LEU A 21 15.32 6.74 0.18
CA LEU A 21 15.03 7.67 -0.93
C LEU A 21 14.47 6.92 -2.14
N ILE A 22 14.99 5.73 -2.46
CA ILE A 22 14.44 4.88 -3.52
C ILE A 22 13.01 4.45 -3.19
N ILE A 23 12.76 3.96 -1.98
CA ILE A 23 11.41 3.54 -1.56
C ILE A 23 10.42 4.72 -1.65
N ALA A 24 10.85 5.91 -1.22
CA ALA A 24 10.07 7.12 -1.34
C ALA A 24 9.73 7.46 -2.81
N LEU A 25 10.69 7.31 -3.72
CA LEU A 25 10.47 7.55 -5.15
C LEU A 25 9.55 6.53 -5.81
N VAL A 26 9.58 5.26 -5.37
CA VAL A 26 8.72 4.20 -5.91
C VAL A 26 7.28 4.32 -5.40
N ASN A 27 7.11 4.79 -4.17
CA ASN A 27 5.78 4.95 -3.55
C ASN A 27 5.10 6.30 -3.87
N ARG A 28 5.77 7.21 -4.59
CA ARG A 28 5.16 8.48 -4.96
C ARG A 28 4.09 8.30 -6.03
N CYS A 29 3.06 9.14 -6.00
CA CYS A 29 2.17 9.25 -7.15
C CYS A 29 2.95 9.83 -8.35
N ALA A 30 2.96 9.14 -9.50
CA ALA A 30 3.66 9.61 -10.70
C ALA A 30 3.05 10.90 -11.28
N ALA A 31 1.74 11.11 -11.08
CA ALA A 31 1.03 12.29 -11.59
C ALA A 31 1.28 13.56 -10.76
N CYS A 32 1.21 13.49 -9.43
CA CYS A 32 1.32 14.66 -8.55
C CYS A 32 2.54 14.69 -7.62
N GLY A 33 3.36 13.63 -7.61
CA GLY A 33 4.56 13.54 -6.77
C GLY A 33 4.30 13.30 -5.28
N SER A 34 3.04 13.11 -4.86
CA SER A 34 2.67 12.92 -3.46
C SER A 34 3.29 11.65 -2.87
N LEU A 35 4.08 11.82 -1.80
CA LEU A 35 4.78 10.75 -1.06
C LEU A 35 4.02 10.30 0.20
N ALA A 36 3.33 11.22 0.88
CA ALA A 36 2.61 10.94 2.12
C ALA A 36 1.29 10.19 1.91
N HIS A 37 0.71 10.32 0.71
CA HIS A 37 -0.56 9.71 0.32
C HIS A 37 -0.48 9.02 -1.05
N GLY A 38 0.74 8.75 -1.53
CA GLY A 38 0.98 8.08 -2.81
C GLY A 38 0.41 6.65 -2.76
N PHE A 39 -0.60 6.39 -3.59
CA PHE A 39 -1.29 5.11 -3.75
C PHE A 39 -1.70 4.38 -2.44
N LYS A 40 -1.79 5.09 -1.32
CA LYS A 40 -2.30 4.52 -0.07
C LYS A 40 -3.84 4.57 -0.10
N SER A 41 -4.38 3.50 -0.69
CA SER A 41 -5.60 2.81 -0.24
C SER A 41 -6.99 3.33 -0.65
N ASP A 42 -7.14 4.10 -1.73
CA ASP A 42 -8.47 4.20 -2.35
C ASP A 42 -8.54 3.19 -3.51
N LYS A 43 -9.16 2.04 -3.22
CA LYS A 43 -9.33 0.94 -4.16
C LYS A 43 -10.67 1.15 -4.86
N GLN A 44 -10.66 1.14 -6.18
CA GLN A 44 -11.87 1.31 -6.96
C GLN A 44 -11.98 0.23 -8.03
N ALA A 45 -13.18 -0.30 -8.20
CA ALA A 45 -13.51 -1.22 -9.27
C ALA A 45 -14.34 -0.52 -10.34
N ASP A 46 -14.10 -0.90 -11.59
CA ASP A 46 -15.00 -0.68 -12.71
C ASP A 46 -15.48 -2.06 -13.16
N LEU A 47 -16.71 -2.40 -12.79
CA LEU A 47 -17.32 -3.70 -13.10
C LEU A 47 -17.72 -3.83 -14.58
N ASP A 48 -17.90 -2.70 -15.27
CA ASP A 48 -18.24 -2.68 -16.70
C ASP A 48 -17.02 -2.98 -17.57
N SER A 49 -15.86 -2.43 -17.20
CA SER A 49 -14.58 -2.71 -17.89
C SER A 49 -13.80 -3.89 -17.32
N GLY A 50 -14.17 -4.38 -16.13
CA GLY A 50 -13.47 -5.42 -15.39
C GLY A 50 -12.12 -4.98 -14.80
N GLY A 51 -11.89 -3.66 -14.71
CA GLY A 51 -10.64 -3.08 -14.20
C GLY A 51 -10.69 -2.81 -12.70
N ALA A 52 -9.62 -3.16 -11.98
CA ALA A 52 -9.42 -2.71 -10.60
C ALA A 52 -8.26 -1.72 -10.53
N TYR A 53 -8.51 -0.60 -9.85
CA TYR A 53 -7.62 0.55 -9.82
C TYR A 53 -7.22 0.90 -8.39
N ILE A 54 -6.00 1.39 -8.25
CA ILE A 54 -5.60 2.16 -7.06
C ILE A 54 -5.62 3.63 -7.46
N VAL A 55 -6.32 4.43 -6.66
CA VAL A 55 -6.52 5.85 -6.92
C VAL A 55 -5.65 6.68 -5.98
N CYS A 56 -4.97 7.68 -6.53
CA CYS A 56 -4.25 8.64 -5.71
C CYS A 56 -5.24 9.54 -4.98
N ARG A 57 -5.24 9.50 -3.65
CA ARG A 57 -6.12 10.34 -2.83
C ARG A 57 -5.87 11.85 -2.98
N THR A 58 -4.68 12.25 -3.45
CA THR A 58 -4.33 13.66 -3.64
C THR A 58 -4.86 14.24 -4.95
N CYS A 59 -4.71 13.53 -6.07
CA CYS A 59 -5.05 14.06 -7.40
C CYS A 59 -6.10 13.26 -8.18
N GLY A 60 -6.57 12.13 -7.65
CA GLY A 60 -7.56 11.27 -8.31
C GLY A 60 -7.01 10.43 -9.47
N ASP A 61 -5.69 10.42 -9.67
CA ASP A 61 -5.05 9.60 -10.72
C ASP A 61 -5.32 8.11 -10.48
N ARG A 62 -5.83 7.41 -11.50
CA ARG A 62 -6.21 6.00 -11.43
C ARG A 62 -5.16 5.15 -12.12
N GLN A 63 -4.61 4.18 -11.40
CA GLN A 63 -3.68 3.20 -11.98
C GLN A 63 -4.31 1.82 -11.98
N LEU A 64 -4.37 1.19 -13.16
CA LEU A 64 -4.84 -0.18 -13.29
C LEU A 64 -3.88 -1.12 -12.58
N LYS A 65 -4.38 -1.81 -11.56
CA LYS A 65 -3.58 -2.63 -10.64
C LYS A 65 -4.18 -4.00 -10.36
N GLY A 66 -5.33 -4.30 -10.95
CA GLY A 66 -5.94 -5.61 -10.87
C GLY A 66 -7.07 -5.77 -11.89
N LYS A 67 -7.73 -6.91 -11.78
CA LYS A 67 -8.98 -7.21 -12.51
C LYS A 67 -10.07 -7.51 -11.51
N VAL A 68 -11.26 -7.02 -11.78
CA VAL A 68 -12.46 -7.29 -11.01
C VAL A 68 -13.45 -8.07 -11.87
N ASP A 69 -14.04 -9.10 -11.30
CA ASP A 69 -15.08 -9.90 -11.92
C ASP A 69 -16.47 -9.30 -11.66
N SER A 70 -17.48 -9.73 -12.41
CA SER A 70 -18.85 -9.20 -12.28
C SER A 70 -19.49 -9.42 -10.91
N ASP A 71 -18.97 -10.38 -10.13
CA ASP A 71 -19.39 -10.67 -8.77
C ASP A 71 -18.73 -9.77 -7.71
N GLY A 72 -17.85 -8.85 -8.14
CA GLY A 72 -17.09 -7.94 -7.28
C GLY A 72 -15.78 -8.53 -6.77
N SER A 73 -15.45 -9.79 -7.09
CA SER A 73 -14.17 -10.38 -6.71
C SER A 73 -13.02 -9.72 -7.49
N VAL A 74 -11.92 -9.39 -6.81
CA VAL A 74 -10.77 -8.72 -7.43
C VAL A 74 -9.49 -9.48 -7.19
N ILE A 75 -8.67 -9.57 -8.25
CA ILE A 75 -7.31 -10.08 -8.20
C ILE A 75 -6.35 -8.94 -8.51
N TRP A 76 -5.48 -8.61 -7.55
CA TRP A 76 -4.46 -7.58 -7.71
C TRP A 76 -3.22 -8.15 -8.41
N PHE A 77 -2.66 -7.43 -9.37
CA PHE A 77 -1.48 -7.86 -10.15
C PHE A 77 -0.23 -8.01 -9.29
N ASP A 78 -0.09 -7.14 -8.29
CA ASP A 78 1.00 -7.15 -7.34
C ASP A 78 0.76 -8.19 -6.20
N GLY A 79 -0.29 -9.01 -6.32
CA GLY A 79 -0.63 -10.10 -5.41
C GLY A 79 -1.73 -9.76 -4.41
N GLY A 80 -2.45 -10.79 -3.98
CA GLY A 80 -3.62 -10.68 -3.11
C GLY A 80 -4.93 -10.65 -3.88
N SER A 81 -5.99 -11.07 -3.20
CA SER A 81 -7.35 -10.98 -3.69
C SER A 81 -8.20 -10.15 -2.73
N GLY A 82 -9.38 -9.78 -3.17
CA GLY A 82 -10.35 -9.11 -2.33
C GLY A 82 -11.73 -9.13 -2.95
N GLN A 83 -12.64 -8.37 -2.35
CA GLN A 83 -14.01 -8.24 -2.80
C GLN A 83 -14.38 -6.76 -2.78
N PHE A 84 -15.10 -6.31 -3.79
CA PHE A 84 -15.85 -5.07 -3.78
C PHE A 84 -17.31 -5.38 -3.44
N ASP A 85 -17.89 -4.59 -2.55
CA ASP A 85 -19.31 -4.69 -2.30
C ASP A 85 -20.13 -4.00 -3.40
N LYS A 86 -21.45 -4.08 -3.24
CA LYS A 86 -22.44 -3.55 -4.19
C LYS A 86 -22.44 -2.01 -4.24
N ASN A 87 -21.88 -1.37 -3.22
CA ASN A 87 -21.75 0.07 -3.13
C ASN A 87 -20.43 0.55 -3.76
N GLY A 88 -19.58 -0.38 -4.19
CA GLY A 88 -18.27 -0.12 -4.76
C GLY A 88 -17.17 0.03 -3.70
N ASP A 89 -17.48 -0.24 -2.42
CA ASP A 89 -16.49 -0.20 -1.35
C ASP A 89 -15.70 -1.51 -1.33
N TYR A 90 -14.37 -1.38 -1.22
CA TYR A 90 -13.49 -2.52 -1.14
C TYR A 90 -13.53 -3.14 0.27
N THR A 91 -13.90 -4.41 0.36
CA THR A 91 -14.12 -5.15 1.62
C THR A 91 -13.11 -6.28 1.85
N GLY A 92 -12.05 -6.38 1.03
CA GLY A 92 -11.22 -7.59 0.99
C GLY A 92 -9.97 -7.62 1.87
N ASP A 93 -9.98 -8.45 2.93
CA ASP A 93 -8.80 -9.05 3.56
C ASP A 93 -8.55 -10.47 3.00
N ALA A 94 -7.65 -10.59 2.03
CA ALA A 94 -7.01 -11.86 1.69
C ALA A 94 -5.54 -11.65 1.33
N GLY A 95 -4.72 -11.45 2.37
CA GLY A 95 -3.30 -11.87 2.41
C GLY A 95 -2.37 -11.41 1.28
N GLY A 96 -2.53 -10.18 0.77
CA GLY A 96 -1.59 -9.57 -0.18
C GLY A 96 -0.97 -8.29 0.38
N ALA A 97 0.19 -7.89 -0.14
CA ALA A 97 1.07 -6.80 0.34
C ALA A 97 0.44 -5.39 0.46
N PHE A 98 -0.85 -5.25 0.18
CA PHE A 98 -1.65 -4.03 0.33
C PHE A 98 -2.57 -4.04 1.57
N GLY A 99 -2.55 -5.10 2.38
CA GLY A 99 -3.18 -5.16 3.70
C GLY A 99 -2.34 -4.42 4.74
N GLY A 100 -2.15 -3.12 4.53
CA GLY A 100 -1.31 -2.26 5.37
C GLY A 100 -2.11 -1.25 6.19
N ASP A 101 -3.29 -1.64 6.66
CA ASP A 101 -4.12 -0.86 7.58
C ASP A 101 -4.76 -1.83 8.59
N GLY A 102 -3.92 -2.44 9.42
CA GLY A 102 -4.32 -3.40 10.46
C GLY A 102 -3.33 -3.46 11.62
N GLY A 103 -2.88 -2.29 12.08
CA GLY A 103 -2.32 -2.15 13.42
C GLY A 103 -3.44 -2.39 14.44
N GLY A 104 -3.75 -3.65 14.69
CA GLY A 104 -4.52 -4.05 15.86
C GLY A 104 -3.59 -4.00 17.05
N ASP A 105 -3.60 -2.87 17.77
CA ASP A 105 -3.06 -2.81 19.11
C ASP A 105 -3.63 -3.98 19.91
N GLY A 106 -2.73 -4.87 20.35
CA GLY A 106 -3.06 -5.96 21.27
C GLY A 106 -3.58 -5.37 22.58
N GLY A 107 -4.90 -5.22 22.69
CA GLY A 107 -5.60 -4.95 23.92
C GLY A 107 -5.71 -6.23 24.75
N GLY A 108 -4.69 -6.48 25.57
CA GLY A 108 -4.74 -7.52 26.59
C GLY A 108 -5.70 -7.17 27.73
N GLY A 109 -6.45 -8.19 28.19
CA GLY A 109 -6.84 -8.36 29.60
C GLY A 109 -8.20 -7.80 30.04
N GLY A 110 -9.07 -8.70 30.49
CA GLY A 110 -10.03 -8.38 31.55
C GLY A 110 -11.45 -8.91 31.34
N GLY A 111 -11.74 -10.10 31.88
CA GLY A 111 -13.09 -10.62 32.09
C GLY A 111 -13.02 -12.14 32.25
N GLY A 112 -13.37 -12.78 33.35
CA GLY A 112 -14.23 -12.34 34.44
C GLY A 112 -15.29 -13.41 34.63
N GLU A 113 -14.95 -14.49 35.33
CA GLU A 113 -15.82 -15.32 36.17
C GLU A 113 -14.96 -16.17 37.12
#